data_AF-A0A3M1MZ77-F1
#
_entry.id   AF-A0A3M1MZ77-F1
#
_cell.length_a   1.000
_cell.length_b   1.000
_cell.length_c   1.000
_cell.angle_alpha   90.00
_cell.angle_beta   90.00
_cell.angle_gamma   90.00
#
_symmetry.space_group_name_H-M   'P 1'
#
loop_
_entity.id
_entity.type
_entity.pdbx_description
1 polymer ?
#
loop_
_entity_poly.entity_id
_entity_poly.type
_entity_poly.pdbx_seq_one_letter_code
_entity_poly.pdbx_strand_id
1 'polypeptide(L)'
;MNIRRITCIVALALAFTGLPTIRSTAGAAELNQGLCVLCHDQAPRDIGEAGGRHQSAVGCLDCHEGHPPRQAEIIPTCSQCHSGEAHFTLEDCFSCHSNPHRPLEIKIGSQVTAPCLTCHEEPGRQLKEVSTRHSVLSCSSCHQEKHGAVPECLLCHQAHEPSMTNANCKTCHQAHQPAPVLVRADMPSVACSACHDEIVQTLSAGKSRHAGLTCGSCHQGDHRTVPACSQCHEQPHWKGLADKFPNCLDCHVDPHDLPI
;
A
#
# COMPACT_ATOMS: atom_id res chain seq x y z
N MET A 1 105.69 -58.63 -3.66
CA MET A 1 104.95 -59.77 -3.08
C MET A 1 104.08 -59.22 -1.97
N ASN A 2 102.76 -59.28 -2.16
CA ASN A 2 101.72 -58.62 -1.38
C ASN A 2 101.59 -59.17 0.04
N ILE A 3 101.48 -58.30 1.05
CA ILE A 3 100.78 -58.62 2.30
C ILE A 3 99.82 -57.47 2.62
N ARG A 4 98.54 -57.84 2.56
CA ARG A 4 97.34 -57.02 2.80
C ARG A 4 97.25 -56.59 4.26
N ARG A 5 96.97 -55.31 4.53
CA ARG A 5 96.57 -54.83 5.86
C ARG A 5 95.05 -54.98 6.00
N ILE A 6 94.65 -55.71 7.02
CA ILE A 6 93.27 -55.91 7.48
C ILE A 6 92.85 -54.65 8.24
N THR A 7 91.68 -54.11 7.94
CA THR A 7 91.07 -53.03 8.74
C THR A 7 89.64 -53.46 9.06
N CYS A 8 89.38 -53.72 10.35
CA CYS A 8 88.06 -54.04 10.88
C CYS A 8 87.14 -52.83 10.76
N ILE A 9 85.99 -53.01 10.10
CA ILE A 9 84.89 -52.04 10.09
C ILE A 9 83.94 -52.43 11.22
N VAL A 10 83.85 -51.59 12.25
CA VAL A 10 82.83 -51.68 13.30
C VAL A 10 81.57 -50.99 12.77
N ALA A 11 80.51 -51.77 12.52
CA ALA A 11 79.21 -51.27 12.12
C ALA A 11 78.45 -50.72 13.34
N LEU A 12 78.32 -49.40 13.42
CA LEU A 12 77.47 -48.73 14.41
C LEU A 12 76.06 -48.56 13.80
N ALA A 13 75.13 -49.42 14.20
CA ALA A 13 73.73 -49.35 13.78
C ALA A 13 72.98 -48.25 14.57
N LEU A 14 72.83 -47.08 13.98
CA LEU A 14 71.93 -46.02 14.47
C LEU A 14 70.49 -46.34 14.03
N ALA A 15 69.70 -46.87 14.97
CA ALA A 15 68.26 -47.01 14.80
C ALA A 15 67.60 -45.63 14.89
N PHE A 16 67.34 -45.01 13.72
CA PHE A 16 66.45 -43.84 13.61
C PHE A 16 65.00 -44.32 13.80
N THR A 17 64.46 -44.14 14.99
CA THR A 17 63.01 -44.25 15.23
C THR A 17 62.33 -43.05 14.57
N GLY A 18 61.77 -43.26 13.38
CA GLY A 18 60.96 -42.26 12.70
C GLY A 18 59.71 -41.95 13.52
N LEU A 19 59.62 -40.73 14.05
CA LEU A 19 58.35 -40.22 14.59
C LEU A 19 57.36 -40.06 13.42
N PRO A 20 56.12 -40.56 13.54
CA PRO A 20 55.12 -40.35 12.52
C PRO A 20 54.73 -38.86 12.49
N THR A 21 54.92 -38.24 11.33
CA THR A 21 54.38 -36.90 11.06
C THR A 21 52.86 -37.01 10.95
N ILE A 22 52.16 -36.57 11.99
CA ILE A 22 50.70 -36.39 11.95
C ILE A 22 50.44 -35.22 10.99
N ARG A 23 50.07 -35.55 9.75
CA ARG A 23 49.59 -34.58 8.77
C ARG A 23 48.16 -34.20 9.17
N SER A 24 48.00 -33.03 9.77
CA SER A 24 46.67 -32.47 10.03
C SER A 24 46.00 -32.17 8.69
N THR A 25 45.05 -33.00 8.29
CA THR A 25 44.07 -32.64 7.26
C THR A 25 42.99 -31.80 7.93
N ALA A 26 43.32 -30.54 8.25
CA ALA A 26 42.29 -29.57 8.55
C ALA A 26 41.50 -29.34 7.26
N GLY A 27 40.41 -30.09 7.09
CA GLY A 27 39.40 -29.78 6.08
C GLY A 27 38.99 -28.32 6.28
N ALA A 28 38.93 -27.56 5.20
CA ALA A 28 38.47 -26.18 5.27
C ALA A 28 37.10 -26.16 5.96
N ALA A 29 36.97 -25.41 7.05
CA ALA A 29 35.70 -25.26 7.75
C ALA A 29 34.63 -24.80 6.74
N GLU A 30 33.55 -25.57 6.62
CA GLU A 30 32.41 -25.20 5.78
C GLU A 30 31.65 -24.03 6.41
N LEU A 31 31.26 -23.07 5.57
CA LEU A 31 30.44 -21.95 5.99
C LEU A 31 29.06 -22.48 6.42
N ASN A 32 28.63 -22.10 7.62
CA ASN A 32 27.29 -22.44 8.13
C ASN A 32 26.61 -21.18 8.67
N GLN A 33 25.28 -21.26 8.81
CA GLN A 33 24.43 -20.12 9.16
C GLN A 33 24.83 -19.40 10.46
N GLY A 34 25.35 -20.15 11.44
CA GLY A 34 25.76 -19.60 12.74
C GLY A 34 27.05 -18.77 12.68
N LEU A 35 27.85 -18.88 11.61
CA LEU A 35 29.07 -18.09 11.45
C LEU A 35 28.80 -16.68 10.92
N CYS A 36 27.70 -16.48 10.20
CA CYS A 36 27.37 -15.20 9.58
C CYS A 36 27.28 -14.06 10.61
N VAL A 37 26.66 -14.35 11.76
CA VAL A 37 26.38 -13.36 12.82
C VAL A 37 27.64 -12.88 13.56
N LEU A 38 28.76 -13.60 13.43
CA LEU A 38 30.03 -13.21 14.05
C LEU A 38 30.67 -11.99 13.36
N CYS A 39 30.30 -11.73 12.10
CA CYS A 39 30.83 -10.62 11.30
C CYS A 39 29.74 -9.69 10.75
N HIS A 40 28.54 -10.22 10.45
CA HIS A 40 27.40 -9.45 9.99
C HIS A 40 26.40 -9.29 11.12
N ASP A 41 26.44 -8.16 11.80
CA ASP A 41 25.59 -7.87 12.95
C ASP A 41 24.27 -7.19 12.53
N GLN A 42 24.30 -6.37 11.46
CA GLN A 42 23.12 -5.64 11.00
C GLN A 42 22.08 -6.53 10.30
N ALA A 43 22.51 -7.42 9.39
CA ALA A 43 21.58 -8.25 8.63
C ALA A 43 20.72 -9.17 9.52
N PRO A 44 21.28 -9.90 10.51
CA PRO A 44 20.47 -10.67 11.45
C PRO A 44 19.52 -9.82 12.29
N ARG A 45 19.93 -8.60 12.70
CA ARG A 45 19.07 -7.67 13.42
C ARG A 45 17.89 -7.22 12.55
N ASP A 46 18.17 -6.80 11.32
CA ASP A 46 17.15 -6.40 10.35
C ASP A 46 16.14 -7.53 10.08
N ILE A 47 16.62 -8.76 9.86
CA ILE A 47 15.76 -9.93 9.71
C ILE A 47 14.93 -10.13 10.99
N GLY A 48 15.55 -10.11 12.17
CA GLY A 48 14.86 -10.31 13.44
C GLY A 48 13.76 -9.27 13.71
N GLU A 49 14.00 -8.00 13.33
CA GLU A 49 13.05 -6.91 13.53
C GLU A 49 11.93 -6.89 12.48
N ALA A 50 12.26 -7.09 11.20
CA ALA A 50 11.33 -6.82 10.09
C ALA A 50 11.48 -7.76 8.87
N GLY A 51 12.12 -8.91 9.01
CA GLY A 51 12.37 -9.88 7.94
C GLY A 51 11.15 -10.62 7.39
N GLY A 52 10.01 -10.58 8.08
CA GLY A 52 8.80 -11.29 7.63
C GLY A 52 9.08 -12.78 7.41
N ARG A 53 8.75 -13.33 6.23
CA ARG A 53 9.04 -14.74 5.91
C ARG A 53 10.54 -15.07 5.86
N HIS A 54 11.42 -14.08 5.71
CA HIS A 54 12.87 -14.30 5.77
C HIS A 54 13.37 -14.65 7.18
N GLN A 55 12.52 -14.52 8.21
CA GLN A 55 12.84 -14.97 9.56
C GLN A 55 12.74 -16.49 9.74
N SER A 56 11.90 -17.16 8.94
CA SER A 56 11.46 -18.53 9.22
C SER A 56 11.43 -19.47 8.02
N ALA A 57 11.33 -18.95 6.80
CA ALA A 57 11.23 -19.76 5.59
C ALA A 57 12.54 -19.88 4.81
N VAL A 58 13.51 -19.01 5.10
CA VAL A 58 14.85 -19.00 4.48
C VAL A 58 15.89 -18.66 5.53
N GLY A 59 17.08 -19.23 5.40
CA GLY A 59 18.28 -18.91 6.16
C GLY A 59 19.29 -18.13 5.33
N CYS A 60 20.41 -17.75 5.97
CA CYS A 60 21.43 -16.92 5.33
C CYS A 60 21.97 -17.55 4.03
N LEU A 61 22.19 -18.87 4.03
CA LEU A 61 22.78 -19.59 2.90
C LEU A 61 21.78 -19.94 1.80
N ASP A 62 20.46 -19.80 2.04
CA ASP A 62 19.45 -19.97 0.99
C ASP A 62 19.41 -18.76 0.04
N CYS A 63 20.01 -17.64 0.45
CA CYS A 63 20.16 -16.42 -0.35
C CYS A 63 21.64 -16.05 -0.58
N HIS A 64 22.56 -16.48 0.27
CA HIS A 64 24.00 -16.24 0.10
C HIS A 64 24.72 -17.56 -0.19
N GLU A 65 24.76 -17.95 -1.45
CA GLU A 65 25.37 -19.21 -1.94
C GLU A 65 26.90 -19.13 -2.00
N GLY A 66 27.54 -18.47 -1.02
CA GLY A 66 28.99 -18.29 -0.96
C GLY A 66 29.41 -17.14 -0.05
N HIS A 67 30.72 -16.86 -0.03
CA HIS A 67 31.26 -15.71 0.71
C HIS A 67 32.51 -15.14 0.01
N PRO A 68 32.61 -13.81 -0.17
CA PRO A 68 33.81 -13.17 -0.72
C PRO A 68 35.06 -13.38 0.17
N PRO A 69 36.28 -13.40 -0.40
CA PRO A 69 36.60 -13.24 -1.82
C PRO A 69 36.55 -14.55 -2.62
N ARG A 70 36.20 -15.70 -1.99
CA ARG A 70 36.21 -17.00 -2.69
C ARG A 70 35.15 -17.10 -3.77
N GLN A 71 34.03 -16.42 -3.58
CA GLN A 71 32.94 -16.35 -4.55
C GLN A 71 32.35 -14.94 -4.53
N ALA A 72 32.30 -14.34 -5.72
CA ALA A 72 31.56 -13.10 -5.96
C ALA A 72 30.12 -13.45 -6.37
N GLU A 73 29.22 -12.45 -6.37
CA GLU A 73 27.84 -12.60 -6.87
C GLU A 73 27.09 -13.78 -6.23
N ILE A 74 27.05 -13.78 -4.90
CA ILE A 74 26.52 -14.89 -4.08
C ILE A 74 25.00 -14.83 -3.88
N ILE A 75 24.32 -13.80 -4.43
CA ILE A 75 22.89 -13.54 -4.21
C ILE A 75 22.11 -13.95 -5.46
N PRO A 76 21.14 -14.88 -5.37
CA PRO A 76 20.32 -15.28 -6.51
C PRO A 76 19.34 -14.17 -6.92
N THR A 77 18.76 -14.31 -8.10
CA THR A 77 17.72 -13.38 -8.55
C THR A 77 16.44 -13.58 -7.74
N CYS A 78 15.74 -12.49 -7.41
CA CYS A 78 14.54 -12.52 -6.57
C CYS A 78 13.47 -13.49 -7.12
N SER A 79 13.35 -13.59 -8.44
CA SER A 79 12.41 -14.46 -9.17
C SER A 79 12.61 -15.96 -8.97
N GLN A 80 13.76 -16.40 -8.42
CA GLN A 80 13.98 -17.82 -8.10
C GLN A 80 13.10 -18.29 -6.93
N CYS A 81 12.74 -17.37 -6.03
CA CYS A 81 11.93 -17.65 -4.85
C CYS A 81 10.58 -16.91 -4.87
N HIS A 82 10.53 -15.71 -5.43
CA HIS A 82 9.32 -14.89 -5.53
C HIS A 82 8.63 -15.13 -6.89
N SER A 83 7.42 -15.67 -6.86
CA SER A 83 6.65 -16.01 -8.07
C SER A 83 5.15 -16.05 -7.78
N GLY A 84 4.34 -16.24 -8.84
CA GLY A 84 2.90 -16.49 -8.73
C GLY A 84 2.00 -15.25 -8.86
N GLU A 85 2.58 -14.04 -8.78
CA GLU A 85 1.84 -12.78 -8.90
C GLU A 85 2.51 -11.85 -9.92
N ALA A 86 1.71 -10.99 -10.57
CA ALA A 86 2.21 -10.01 -11.55
C ALA A 86 3.27 -9.08 -10.96
N HIS A 87 3.21 -8.80 -9.65
CA HIS A 87 4.23 -8.01 -8.97
C HIS A 87 5.64 -8.62 -9.07
N PHE A 88 5.74 -9.96 -9.02
CA PHE A 88 7.03 -10.65 -9.03
C PHE A 88 7.66 -10.77 -10.43
N THR A 89 6.98 -10.29 -11.47
CA THR A 89 7.54 -10.21 -12.83
C THR A 89 8.22 -8.87 -13.11
N LEU A 90 8.25 -7.95 -12.13
CA LEU A 90 8.97 -6.68 -12.25
C LEU A 90 10.49 -6.91 -12.19
N GLU A 91 11.24 -6.15 -12.99
CA GLU A 91 12.70 -6.33 -13.10
C GLU A 91 13.47 -5.59 -11.98
N ASP A 92 13.13 -4.32 -11.72
CA ASP A 92 13.86 -3.47 -10.76
C ASP A 92 13.27 -3.55 -9.34
N CYS A 93 13.46 -4.70 -8.69
CA CYS A 93 12.97 -4.96 -7.33
C CYS A 93 13.55 -3.96 -6.32
N PHE A 94 14.83 -3.59 -6.49
CA PHE A 94 15.57 -2.72 -5.59
C PHE A 94 15.14 -1.25 -5.67
N SER A 95 14.42 -0.85 -6.72
CA SER A 95 13.79 0.48 -6.80
C SER A 95 12.89 0.80 -5.61
N CYS A 96 12.28 -0.23 -4.99
CA CYS A 96 11.45 -0.10 -3.80
C CYS A 96 11.96 -0.94 -2.62
N HIS A 97 12.40 -2.17 -2.87
CA HIS A 97 12.92 -3.08 -1.83
C HIS A 97 14.39 -2.81 -1.55
N SER A 98 14.69 -1.67 -0.94
CA SER A 98 16.07 -1.25 -0.67
C SER A 98 16.83 -2.14 0.33
N ASN A 99 16.12 -2.95 1.13
CA ASN A 99 16.71 -3.89 2.07
C ASN A 99 15.99 -5.25 2.01
N PRO A 100 16.58 -6.28 1.36
CA PRO A 100 16.01 -7.62 1.31
C PRO A 100 15.84 -8.29 2.69
N HIS A 101 16.56 -7.81 3.71
CA HIS A 101 16.41 -8.27 5.09
C HIS A 101 15.22 -7.63 5.82
N ARG A 102 14.62 -6.57 5.25
CA ARG A 102 13.39 -5.92 5.75
C ARG A 102 12.40 -5.79 4.58
N PRO A 103 11.96 -6.90 3.96
CA PRO A 103 11.34 -6.89 2.64
C PRO A 103 10.03 -6.08 2.57
N LEU A 104 9.31 -5.91 3.68
CA LEU A 104 8.07 -5.13 3.73
C LEU A 104 8.30 -3.62 3.98
N GLU A 105 9.50 -3.23 4.38
CA GLU A 105 9.87 -1.82 4.56
C GLU A 105 10.45 -1.26 3.26
N ILE A 106 9.55 -0.93 2.35
CA ILE A 106 9.91 -0.39 1.04
C ILE A 106 10.03 1.14 1.07
N LYS A 107 10.83 1.67 0.14
CA LYS A 107 10.88 3.09 -0.17
C LYS A 107 10.15 3.33 -1.49
N ILE A 108 9.15 4.21 -1.48
CA ILE A 108 8.43 4.54 -2.71
C ILE A 108 9.16 5.73 -3.35
N GLY A 109 9.69 5.51 -4.55
CA GLY A 109 10.28 6.57 -5.37
C GLY A 109 9.23 7.55 -5.89
N SER A 110 9.69 8.60 -6.57
CA SER A 110 8.79 9.52 -7.28
C SER A 110 8.30 8.91 -8.60
N GLN A 111 7.15 9.39 -9.08
CA GLN A 111 6.57 9.02 -10.38
C GLN A 111 6.29 7.52 -10.59
N VAL A 112 6.05 6.76 -9.51
CA VAL A 112 5.74 5.33 -9.54
C VAL A 112 4.23 5.11 -9.72
N THR A 113 3.85 4.25 -10.66
CA THR A 113 2.44 3.86 -10.90
C THR A 113 2.32 2.40 -11.30
N ALA A 114 3.05 1.97 -12.33
CA ALA A 114 2.90 0.63 -12.89
C ALA A 114 3.07 -0.51 -11.85
N PRO A 115 4.07 -0.48 -10.94
CA PRO A 115 4.19 -1.50 -9.90
C PRO A 115 2.97 -1.57 -8.97
N CYS A 116 2.36 -0.44 -8.62
CA CYS A 116 1.20 -0.39 -7.72
C CYS A 116 0.00 -1.11 -8.32
N LEU A 117 -0.19 -0.97 -9.65
CA LEU A 117 -1.33 -1.54 -10.38
C LEU A 117 -1.26 -3.07 -10.50
N THR A 118 -0.13 -3.70 -10.21
CA THR A 118 -0.02 -5.17 -10.17
C THR A 118 -0.89 -5.81 -9.08
N CYS A 119 -1.25 -5.04 -8.05
CA CYS A 119 -2.17 -5.47 -6.97
C CYS A 119 -3.37 -4.51 -6.81
N HIS A 120 -3.22 -3.22 -7.16
CA HIS A 120 -4.22 -2.18 -6.98
C HIS A 120 -4.83 -1.71 -8.31
N GLU A 121 -5.37 -2.65 -9.09
CA GLU A 121 -6.01 -2.35 -10.37
C GLU A 121 -7.21 -1.42 -10.21
N GLU A 122 -8.05 -1.69 -9.21
CA GLU A 122 -9.30 -0.96 -8.99
C GLU A 122 -9.10 0.54 -8.71
N PRO A 123 -8.23 0.97 -7.77
CA PRO A 123 -7.85 2.38 -7.64
C PRO A 123 -7.37 3.03 -8.95
N GLY A 124 -6.60 2.28 -9.76
CA GLY A 124 -6.12 2.74 -11.05
C GLY A 124 -7.23 2.93 -12.08
N ARG A 125 -8.23 2.05 -12.08
CA ARG A 125 -9.45 2.19 -12.89
C ARG A 125 -10.27 3.39 -12.44
N GLN A 126 -10.48 3.51 -11.13
CA GLN A 126 -11.27 4.57 -10.51
C GLN A 126 -10.74 5.96 -10.89
N LEU A 127 -9.43 6.20 -10.79
CA LEU A 127 -8.82 7.49 -11.18
C LEU A 127 -8.96 7.81 -12.68
N LYS A 128 -9.19 6.80 -13.53
CA LYS A 128 -9.33 6.96 -14.99
C LYS A 128 -10.78 7.09 -15.43
N GLU A 129 -11.75 6.69 -14.62
CA GLU A 129 -13.18 6.76 -14.96
C GLU A 129 -13.64 8.19 -15.20
N VAL A 130 -13.24 9.11 -14.33
CA VAL A 130 -13.51 10.54 -14.48
C VAL A 130 -12.19 11.26 -14.63
N SER A 131 -11.94 11.80 -15.83
CA SER A 131 -10.71 12.54 -16.12
C SER A 131 -10.67 13.84 -15.32
N THR A 132 -9.77 13.91 -14.35
CA THR A 132 -9.51 15.07 -13.50
C THR A 132 -8.01 15.39 -13.48
N ARG A 133 -7.61 16.41 -12.72
CA ARG A 133 -6.18 16.67 -12.44
C ARG A 133 -5.50 15.52 -11.69
N HIS A 134 -6.24 14.68 -10.97
CA HIS A 134 -5.68 13.51 -10.31
C HIS A 134 -5.35 12.37 -11.29
N SER A 135 -6.05 12.30 -12.43
CA SER A 135 -5.87 11.23 -13.42
C SER A 135 -4.51 11.25 -14.11
N VAL A 136 -3.78 12.37 -14.04
CA VAL A 136 -2.42 12.53 -14.58
C VAL A 136 -1.33 12.41 -13.52
N LEU A 137 -1.69 12.26 -12.24
CA LEU A 137 -0.74 12.08 -11.16
C LEU A 137 -0.30 10.62 -11.08
N SER A 138 0.96 10.42 -10.70
CA SER A 138 1.45 9.10 -10.35
C SER A 138 0.87 8.66 -8.99
N CYS A 139 0.74 7.36 -8.75
CA CYS A 139 0.30 6.85 -7.44
C CYS A 139 1.18 7.38 -6.30
N SER A 140 2.50 7.41 -6.51
CA SER A 140 3.47 7.98 -5.57
C SER A 140 3.38 9.49 -5.40
N SER A 141 2.63 10.22 -6.23
CA SER A 141 2.43 11.66 -6.02
C SER A 141 1.63 11.94 -4.75
N CYS A 142 0.80 10.98 -4.31
CA CYS A 142 0.05 11.07 -3.07
C CYS A 142 0.54 10.03 -2.05
N HIS A 143 0.80 8.79 -2.48
CA HIS A 143 1.29 7.72 -1.59
C HIS A 143 2.83 7.74 -1.46
N GLN A 144 3.34 8.73 -0.72
CA GLN A 144 4.79 9.01 -0.65
C GLN A 144 5.52 8.35 0.53
N GLU A 145 4.84 8.16 1.67
CA GLU A 145 5.54 7.83 2.92
C GLU A 145 5.99 6.37 2.99
N LYS A 146 5.02 5.45 2.92
CA LYS A 146 5.23 4.02 2.99
C LYS A 146 4.07 3.30 2.34
N HIS A 147 4.29 2.06 1.94
CA HIS A 147 3.20 1.22 1.45
C HIS A 147 2.11 1.08 2.52
N GLY A 148 0.84 1.25 2.10
CA GLY A 148 -0.32 1.24 3.00
C GLY A 148 -0.61 2.56 3.72
N ALA A 149 0.23 3.60 3.59
CA ALA A 149 -0.11 4.93 4.09
C ALA A 149 -1.20 5.57 3.22
N VAL A 150 -2.26 6.07 3.86
CA VAL A 150 -3.34 6.79 3.20
C VAL A 150 -3.05 8.29 3.31
N PRO A 151 -2.84 8.99 2.18
CA PRO A 151 -2.56 10.41 2.20
C PRO A 151 -3.81 11.21 2.59
N GLU A 152 -3.53 12.36 3.20
CA GLU A 152 -4.55 13.32 3.61
C GLU A 152 -4.92 14.25 2.45
N CYS A 153 -6.22 14.49 2.25
CA CYS A 153 -6.73 15.37 1.19
C CYS A 153 -6.27 16.82 1.39
N LEU A 154 -6.23 17.25 2.66
CA LEU A 154 -5.86 18.60 3.07
C LEU A 154 -4.37 18.94 2.86
N LEU A 155 -3.53 17.98 2.42
CA LEU A 155 -2.15 18.28 2.01
C LEU A 155 -2.09 19.21 0.80
N CYS A 156 -3.12 19.17 -0.06
CA CYS A 156 -3.18 19.97 -1.28
C CYS A 156 -4.51 20.72 -1.44
N HIS A 157 -5.57 20.29 -0.76
CA HIS A 157 -6.89 20.90 -0.84
C HIS A 157 -7.23 21.74 0.38
N GLN A 158 -7.98 22.82 0.15
CA GLN A 158 -8.60 23.58 1.23
C GLN A 158 -9.96 22.96 1.58
N ALA A 159 -10.30 22.94 2.86
CA ALA A 159 -11.61 22.55 3.32
C ALA A 159 -12.69 23.56 2.88
N HIS A 160 -13.93 23.09 2.70
CA HIS A 160 -15.06 23.94 2.35
C HIS A 160 -15.50 24.87 3.50
N GLU A 161 -15.12 24.53 4.73
CA GLU A 161 -15.32 25.35 5.91
C GLU A 161 -14.20 25.07 6.95
N PRO A 162 -13.93 25.99 7.90
CA PRO A 162 -12.81 25.85 8.82
C PRO A 162 -12.88 24.64 9.76
N SER A 163 -14.08 24.12 10.06
CA SER A 163 -14.21 23.00 11.01
C SER A 163 -14.05 21.62 10.37
N MET A 164 -14.05 21.55 9.02
CA MET A 164 -13.89 20.29 8.30
C MET A 164 -12.46 19.74 8.39
N THR A 165 -12.38 18.48 8.79
CA THR A 165 -11.15 17.67 8.83
C THR A 165 -11.09 16.69 7.65
N ASN A 166 -9.96 16.01 7.46
CA ASN A 166 -9.84 14.98 6.42
C ASN A 166 -10.87 13.85 6.53
N ALA A 167 -11.29 13.51 7.76
CA ALA A 167 -12.33 12.51 7.96
C ALA A 167 -13.65 12.93 7.30
N ASN A 168 -13.93 14.25 7.28
CA ASN A 168 -15.15 14.78 6.70
C ASN A 168 -15.13 14.71 5.16
N CYS A 169 -13.97 14.84 4.51
CA CYS A 169 -13.84 14.80 3.05
C CYS A 169 -14.47 13.53 2.45
N LYS A 170 -14.24 12.39 3.10
CA LYS A 170 -14.72 11.07 2.65
C LYS A 170 -16.22 10.85 2.82
N THR A 171 -16.92 11.76 3.51
CA THR A 171 -18.39 11.72 3.64
C THR A 171 -19.05 12.01 2.30
N CYS A 172 -18.40 12.83 1.45
CA CYS A 172 -18.93 13.34 0.20
C CYS A 172 -18.10 12.89 -1.01
N HIS A 173 -16.78 12.83 -0.87
CA HIS A 173 -15.84 12.47 -1.93
C HIS A 173 -15.32 11.06 -1.75
N GLN A 174 -15.25 10.29 -2.83
CA GLN A 174 -14.62 8.97 -2.79
C GLN A 174 -13.10 9.09 -3.04
N ALA A 175 -12.31 8.29 -2.31
CA ALA A 175 -10.90 8.12 -2.64
C ALA A 175 -10.75 7.58 -4.08
N HIS A 176 -9.77 8.08 -4.82
CA HIS A 176 -9.56 7.75 -6.24
C HIS A 176 -10.69 8.16 -7.21
N GLN A 177 -11.81 8.70 -6.71
CA GLN A 177 -12.86 9.37 -7.50
C GLN A 177 -13.37 10.62 -6.79
N PRO A 178 -12.51 11.64 -6.56
CA PRO A 178 -12.91 12.77 -5.74
C PRO A 178 -13.83 13.78 -6.45
N ALA A 179 -13.96 13.73 -7.78
CA ALA A 179 -14.77 14.71 -8.52
C ALA A 179 -16.28 14.50 -8.36
N PRO A 180 -16.82 13.28 -8.53
CA PRO A 180 -18.20 13.01 -8.15
C PRO A 180 -18.39 13.25 -6.64
N VAL A 181 -19.46 13.98 -6.30
CA VAL A 181 -19.89 14.17 -4.92
C VAL A 181 -21.10 13.30 -4.69
N LEU A 182 -20.97 12.33 -3.79
CA LEU A 182 -22.04 11.40 -3.45
C LEU A 182 -22.76 11.89 -2.19
N VAL A 183 -24.07 12.03 -2.30
CA VAL A 183 -24.95 12.39 -1.19
C VAL A 183 -25.66 11.13 -0.72
N ARG A 184 -25.48 10.82 0.57
CA ARG A 184 -26.13 9.69 1.24
C ARG A 184 -27.42 10.14 1.91
N ALA A 185 -28.41 9.24 1.97
CA ALA A 185 -29.69 9.52 2.62
C ALA A 185 -29.55 9.98 4.09
N ASP A 186 -28.61 9.42 4.83
CA ASP A 186 -28.36 9.70 6.25
C ASP A 186 -27.38 10.86 6.49
N MET A 187 -26.94 11.56 5.44
CA MET A 187 -26.01 12.66 5.58
C MET A 187 -26.63 13.81 6.40
N PRO A 188 -25.98 14.29 7.47
CA PRO A 188 -26.48 15.41 8.26
C PRO A 188 -26.62 16.68 7.41
N SER A 189 -27.75 17.38 7.52
CA SER A 189 -28.01 18.60 6.74
C SER A 189 -26.96 19.71 6.98
N VAL A 190 -26.33 19.73 8.16
CA VAL A 190 -25.21 20.65 8.46
C VAL A 190 -24.00 20.44 7.54
N ALA A 191 -23.79 19.24 6.99
CA ALA A 191 -22.72 19.04 6.01
C ALA A 191 -22.96 19.83 4.72
N CYS A 192 -24.21 20.17 4.41
CA CYS A 192 -24.59 20.95 3.25
C CYS A 192 -24.45 22.47 3.51
N SER A 193 -24.49 22.93 4.77
CA SER A 193 -24.48 24.36 5.09
C SER A 193 -23.17 25.05 4.73
N ALA A 194 -22.09 24.30 4.53
CA ALA A 194 -20.84 24.82 3.99
C ALA A 194 -21.03 25.54 2.63
N CYS A 195 -22.06 25.20 1.85
CA CYS A 195 -22.40 25.89 0.60
C CYS A 195 -23.88 26.32 0.52
N HIS A 196 -24.77 25.69 1.30
CA HIS A 196 -26.22 25.87 1.25
C HIS A 196 -26.80 26.30 2.59
N ASP A 197 -26.12 27.20 3.31
CA ASP A 197 -26.50 27.64 4.66
C ASP A 197 -27.95 28.14 4.73
N GLU A 198 -28.33 29.07 3.84
CA GLU A 198 -29.68 29.65 3.80
C GLU A 198 -30.76 28.58 3.55
N ILE A 199 -30.51 27.63 2.65
CA ILE A 199 -31.46 26.55 2.33
C ILE A 199 -31.62 25.59 3.51
N VAL A 200 -30.51 25.22 4.16
CA VAL A 200 -30.55 24.36 5.35
C VAL A 200 -31.36 25.03 6.47
N GLN A 201 -31.17 26.32 6.68
CA GLN A 201 -31.92 27.09 7.68
C GLN A 201 -33.41 27.19 7.31
N THR A 202 -33.71 27.46 6.04
CA THR A 202 -35.09 27.58 5.53
C THR A 202 -35.87 26.28 5.72
N LEU A 203 -35.32 25.15 5.27
CA LEU A 203 -35.95 23.84 5.42
C LEU A 203 -36.16 23.49 6.90
N SER A 204 -35.15 23.72 7.74
CA SER A 204 -35.21 23.39 9.17
C SER A 204 -36.22 24.26 9.93
N ALA A 205 -36.46 25.49 9.48
CA ALA A 205 -37.47 26.39 10.05
C ALA A 205 -38.88 26.16 9.48
N GLY A 206 -38.99 25.38 8.40
CA GLY A 206 -40.25 25.06 7.73
C GLY A 206 -41.25 24.35 8.64
N LYS A 207 -42.53 24.51 8.34
CA LYS A 207 -43.63 23.92 9.13
C LYS A 207 -44.15 22.60 8.56
N SER A 208 -43.74 22.24 7.35
CA SER A 208 -44.14 20.99 6.69
C SER A 208 -43.39 19.80 7.27
N ARG A 209 -43.83 18.57 6.97
CA ARG A 209 -43.12 17.35 7.38
C ARG A 209 -41.73 17.22 6.76
N HIS A 210 -41.45 17.93 5.67
CA HIS A 210 -40.13 17.92 5.03
C HIS A 210 -39.05 18.55 5.92
N ALA A 211 -39.42 19.44 6.86
CA ALA A 211 -38.48 20.02 7.82
C ALA A 211 -37.79 18.98 8.72
N GLY A 212 -38.41 17.80 8.88
CA GLY A 212 -37.84 16.68 9.64
C GLY A 212 -36.92 15.76 8.82
N LEU A 213 -36.74 16.03 7.53
CA LEU A 213 -35.90 15.22 6.63
C LEU A 213 -34.49 15.80 6.51
N THR A 214 -33.52 14.92 6.27
CA THR A 214 -32.18 15.35 5.87
C THR A 214 -32.17 15.76 4.40
N CYS A 215 -31.25 16.64 4.00
CA CYS A 215 -31.05 17.00 2.59
C CYS A 215 -30.86 15.75 1.72
N GLY A 216 -30.07 14.81 2.23
CA GLY A 216 -29.77 13.56 1.56
C GLY A 216 -30.97 12.63 1.41
N SER A 217 -32.01 12.73 2.25
CA SER A 217 -33.22 11.91 2.10
C SER A 217 -33.89 12.14 0.73
N CYS A 218 -33.83 13.38 0.23
CA CYS A 218 -34.37 13.76 -1.07
C CYS A 218 -33.29 13.73 -2.17
N HIS A 219 -32.12 14.31 -1.90
CA HIS A 219 -31.04 14.46 -2.87
C HIS A 219 -30.07 13.28 -2.87
N GLN A 220 -30.57 12.05 -3.04
CA GLN A 220 -29.74 10.85 -3.01
C GLN A 220 -28.91 10.66 -4.29
N GLY A 221 -27.70 10.13 -4.13
CA GLY A 221 -26.84 9.81 -5.26
C GLY A 221 -25.94 10.99 -5.63
N ASP A 222 -25.86 11.31 -6.91
CA ASP A 222 -24.99 12.38 -7.38
C ASP A 222 -25.48 13.75 -6.89
N HIS A 223 -24.56 14.56 -6.38
CA HIS A 223 -24.84 15.94 -6.04
C HIS A 223 -25.46 16.68 -7.23
N ARG A 224 -26.44 17.56 -6.94
CA ARG A 224 -27.34 18.25 -7.89
C ARG A 224 -28.46 17.39 -8.48
N THR A 225 -28.60 16.14 -8.08
CA THR A 225 -29.81 15.37 -8.38
C THR A 225 -31.01 16.01 -7.70
N VAL A 226 -32.04 16.34 -8.47
CA VAL A 226 -33.32 16.83 -7.94
C VAL A 226 -34.36 15.73 -8.13
N PRO A 227 -34.91 15.15 -7.04
CA PRO A 227 -35.91 14.09 -7.15
C PRO A 227 -37.23 14.65 -7.67
N ALA A 228 -38.00 13.79 -8.36
CA ALA A 228 -39.39 14.12 -8.68
C ALA A 228 -40.27 13.90 -7.45
N CYS A 229 -41.26 14.76 -7.21
CA CYS A 229 -42.22 14.61 -6.11
C CYS A 229 -42.93 13.24 -6.15
N SER A 230 -43.16 12.72 -7.36
CA SER A 230 -43.81 11.43 -7.61
C SER A 230 -43.02 10.22 -7.11
N GLN A 231 -41.74 10.38 -6.74
CA GLN A 231 -40.94 9.31 -6.17
C GLN A 231 -41.39 8.95 -4.75
N CYS A 232 -42.01 9.89 -4.04
CA CYS A 232 -42.52 9.69 -2.67
C CYS A 232 -44.02 9.97 -2.54
N HIS A 233 -44.60 10.74 -3.46
CA HIS A 233 -46.02 11.13 -3.44
C HIS A 233 -46.77 10.54 -4.63
N GLU A 234 -47.75 9.67 -4.39
CA GLU A 234 -48.54 9.07 -5.47
C GLU A 234 -49.48 10.10 -6.13
N GLN A 235 -50.44 10.64 -5.37
CA GLN A 235 -51.33 11.70 -5.84
C GLN A 235 -51.94 12.45 -4.63
N PRO A 236 -51.28 13.50 -4.13
CA PRO A 236 -51.75 14.22 -2.93
C PRO A 236 -53.02 15.04 -3.19
N HIS A 237 -53.38 15.23 -4.47
CA HIS A 237 -54.58 15.96 -4.90
C HIS A 237 -55.49 15.07 -5.74
N TRP A 238 -56.76 15.48 -5.83
CA TRP A 238 -57.75 14.81 -6.67
C TRP A 238 -57.37 14.87 -8.17
N LYS A 239 -57.80 13.86 -8.92
CA LYS A 239 -57.32 13.59 -10.30
C LYS A 239 -57.42 14.78 -11.26
N GLY A 240 -58.53 15.49 -11.32
CA GLY A 240 -58.69 16.56 -12.31
C GLY A 240 -57.87 17.83 -12.02
N LEU A 241 -57.40 18.05 -10.78
CA LEU A 241 -56.41 19.09 -10.51
C LEU A 241 -55.03 18.66 -11.00
N ALA A 242 -54.64 17.42 -10.69
CA ALA A 242 -53.38 16.85 -11.16
C ALA A 242 -53.32 16.76 -12.71
N ASP A 243 -54.43 16.45 -13.37
CA ASP A 243 -54.51 16.41 -14.84
C ASP A 243 -54.39 17.82 -15.46
N LYS A 244 -54.86 18.86 -14.77
CA LYS A 244 -54.81 20.26 -15.24
C LYS A 244 -53.47 20.94 -14.93
N PHE A 245 -52.84 20.60 -13.81
CA PHE A 245 -51.57 21.15 -13.33
C PHE A 245 -50.59 20.00 -13.04
N PRO A 246 -49.90 19.48 -14.06
CA PRO A 246 -48.99 18.36 -13.90
C PRO A 246 -47.69 18.72 -13.18
N ASN A 247 -47.34 20.02 -13.10
CA ASN A 247 -46.16 20.49 -12.39
C ASN A 247 -46.52 20.99 -10.99
N CYS A 248 -46.02 20.31 -9.96
CA CYS A 248 -46.29 20.65 -8.57
C CYS A 248 -45.80 22.07 -8.21
N LEU A 249 -44.70 22.51 -8.82
CA LEU A 249 -44.06 23.80 -8.53
C LEU A 249 -44.86 25.01 -9.01
N ASP A 250 -45.91 24.81 -9.80
CA ASP A 250 -46.83 25.90 -10.19
C ASP A 250 -47.62 26.45 -8.99
N CYS A 251 -47.72 25.66 -7.91
CA CYS A 251 -48.39 26.05 -6.66
C CYS A 251 -47.50 25.84 -5.42
N HIS A 252 -46.67 24.78 -5.41
CA HIS A 252 -45.70 24.48 -4.36
C HIS A 252 -44.33 25.08 -4.69
N VAL A 253 -44.29 26.42 -4.74
CA VAL A 253 -43.24 27.24 -5.37
C VAL A 253 -41.82 26.92 -4.88
N ASP A 254 -41.64 26.60 -3.60
CA ASP A 254 -40.34 26.20 -3.04
C ASP A 254 -40.45 24.85 -2.31
N PRO A 255 -39.76 23.79 -2.78
CA PRO A 255 -39.73 22.50 -2.09
C PRO A 255 -38.99 22.56 -0.74
N HIS A 256 -38.16 23.58 -0.49
CA HIS A 256 -37.47 23.80 0.79
C HIS A 256 -38.24 24.70 1.74
N ASP A 257 -39.25 25.44 1.27
CA ASP A 257 -40.15 26.28 2.07
C ASP A 257 -41.61 26.02 1.71
N LEU A 258 -42.03 24.75 1.79
CA LEU A 258 -43.40 24.39 1.44
C LEU A 258 -44.37 25.01 2.46
N PRO A 259 -45.27 25.92 2.03
CA PRO A 259 -46.35 26.40 2.89
C PRO A 259 -47.30 25.24 3.19
N ILE A 260 -47.80 25.22 4.43
CA ILE A 260 -48.68 24.15 4.95
C ILE A 260 -49.98 24.06 4.15
#